data_AF-A0A1V4RH44-F1
#
_entry.id   AF-A0A1V4RH44-F1
#
_cell.length_a   1.000
_cell.length_b   1.000
_cell.length_c   1.000
_cell.angle_alpha   90.00
_cell.angle_beta   90.00
_cell.angle_gamma   90.00
#
_symmetry.space_group_name_H-M   'P 1'
#
loop_
_entity.id
_entity.type
_entity.pdbx_description
1 polymer ?
#
loop_
_entity_poly.entity_id
_entity_poly.type
_entity_poly.pdbx_seq_one_letter_code
_entity_poly.pdbx_strand_id
1 'polypeptide(L)'
;MNSPLSPRRLSWAFCFLGWIVAPLRGEALETKALWVVKDALCSPASVSEMTRTAWKNGFNLILVQVRSRGDAFYRSQFVPLAEAIQGSQEPEFDPLKLAVEEGHRAGLQVHAWVNIYILWSSPYHPVNPKHLFYLHPDWFARSDGSRIRPKKIFLSPELPQVREHLLNVIEEIIENYQIDGLHLDYVRYPNNHYDYNLTARTRFMQRYAIDPLGLAQGSEKLADIFGVVGI
;
A
#
# COMPACT_ATOMS: atom_id res chain seq x y z
N MET A 1 52.08 66.31 -54.12
CA MET A 1 52.08 65.12 -53.25
C MET A 1 50.62 64.77 -52.96
N ASN A 2 50.03 63.90 -53.79
CA ASN A 2 48.67 63.37 -53.62
C ASN A 2 48.78 61.87 -53.88
N SER A 3 48.74 61.06 -52.82
CA SER A 3 48.69 59.60 -52.90
C SER A 3 47.23 59.12 -52.99
N PRO A 4 46.94 58.04 -53.75
CA PRO A 4 45.58 57.60 -54.02
C PRO A 4 45.01 56.75 -52.88
N LEU A 5 43.69 56.86 -52.69
CA LEU A 5 42.88 56.09 -51.74
C LEU A 5 42.90 54.59 -52.08
N SER A 6 43.15 53.75 -51.07
CA SER A 6 43.08 52.29 -51.15
C SER A 6 41.64 51.76 -51.01
N PRO A 7 41.31 50.59 -51.58
CA PRO A 7 39.94 50.08 -51.57
C PRO A 7 39.58 49.50 -50.18
N ARG A 8 38.44 49.93 -49.64
CA ARG A 8 37.83 49.37 -48.42
C ARG A 8 37.45 47.90 -48.67
N ARG A 9 38.11 46.96 -47.96
CA ARG A 9 37.66 45.56 -47.89
C ARG A 9 36.43 45.47 -46.99
N LEU A 10 35.32 44.98 -47.55
CA LEU A 10 34.10 44.65 -46.82
C LEU A 10 34.34 43.32 -46.07
N SER A 11 34.49 43.36 -44.75
CA SER A 11 34.54 42.15 -43.92
C SER A 11 33.13 41.65 -43.69
N TRP A 12 32.76 40.52 -44.29
CA TRP A 12 31.53 39.81 -43.99
C TRP A 12 31.70 39.09 -42.65
N ALA A 13 31.07 39.61 -41.60
CA ALA A 13 30.96 38.90 -40.33
C ALA A 13 29.88 37.82 -40.46
N PHE A 14 30.29 36.56 -40.66
CA PHE A 14 29.40 35.42 -40.51
C PHE A 14 29.20 35.16 -39.01
N CYS A 15 28.11 35.68 -38.45
CA CYS A 15 27.62 35.24 -37.15
C CYS A 15 27.04 33.83 -37.30
N PHE A 16 27.82 32.81 -36.98
CA PHE A 16 27.26 31.50 -36.64
C PHE A 16 26.54 31.65 -35.30
N LEU A 17 25.24 31.94 -35.33
CA LEU A 17 24.37 31.64 -34.20
C LEU A 17 24.34 30.12 -34.06
N GLY A 18 25.26 29.59 -33.26
CA GLY A 18 25.16 28.23 -32.76
C GLY A 18 23.82 28.10 -32.05
N TRP A 19 22.89 27.37 -32.65
CA TRP A 19 21.74 26.87 -31.91
C TRP A 19 22.29 25.97 -30.81
N ILE A 20 22.39 26.51 -29.60
CA ILE A 20 22.47 25.70 -28.40
C ILE A 20 21.11 25.00 -28.32
N VAL A 21 21.00 23.85 -28.99
CA VAL A 21 19.99 22.87 -28.62
C VAL A 21 20.47 22.32 -27.29
N ALA A 22 20.17 23.04 -26.21
CA ALA A 22 20.23 22.44 -24.89
C ALA A 22 19.30 21.23 -24.98
N PRO A 23 19.79 19.99 -24.81
CA PRO A 23 18.88 18.87 -24.73
C PRO A 23 17.94 19.23 -23.58
N LEU A 24 16.63 19.29 -23.87
CA LEU A 24 15.60 19.20 -22.85
C LEU A 24 15.78 17.81 -22.21
N ARG A 25 16.77 17.68 -21.32
CA ARG A 25 16.79 16.61 -20.35
C ARG A 25 15.58 16.91 -19.47
N GLY A 26 14.49 16.18 -19.70
CA GLY A 26 13.46 16.09 -18.67
C GLY A 26 14.14 15.81 -17.35
N GLU A 27 13.77 16.55 -16.29
CA GLU A 27 14.36 16.35 -14.98
C GLU A 27 14.31 14.86 -14.65
N ALA A 28 15.44 14.30 -14.23
CA ALA A 28 15.48 12.91 -13.82
C ALA A 28 14.43 12.75 -12.71
N LEU A 29 13.47 11.83 -12.89
CA LEU A 29 12.45 11.57 -11.89
C LEU A 29 13.12 11.42 -10.52
N GLU A 30 12.79 12.33 -9.61
CA GLU A 30 13.36 12.39 -8.26
C GLU A 30 13.11 11.10 -7.49
N THR A 31 11.96 10.45 -7.74
CA THR A 31 11.60 9.17 -7.18
C THR A 31 11.37 8.14 -8.28
N LYS A 32 12.05 7.01 -8.17
CA LYS A 32 11.85 5.81 -8.97
C LYS A 32 11.57 4.68 -8.00
N ALA A 33 10.29 4.36 -7.88
CA ALA A 33 9.78 3.41 -6.92
C ALA A 33 9.50 2.05 -7.56
N LEU A 34 9.80 0.97 -6.84
CA LEU A 34 9.42 -0.39 -7.20
C LEU A 34 8.42 -0.92 -6.17
N TRP A 35 7.24 -1.32 -6.65
CA TRP A 35 6.25 -1.99 -5.82
C TRP A 35 6.53 -3.48 -5.80
N VAL A 36 6.83 -4.02 -4.63
CA VAL A 36 7.25 -5.42 -4.45
C VAL A 36 6.22 -6.18 -3.63
N VAL A 37 5.70 -7.26 -4.21
CA VAL A 37 4.79 -8.18 -3.53
C VAL A 37 5.53 -9.10 -2.56
N LYS A 38 4.80 -9.62 -1.58
CA LYS A 38 5.33 -10.41 -0.46
C LYS A 38 6.19 -11.61 -0.85
N ASP A 39 6.03 -12.13 -2.07
CA ASP A 39 6.75 -13.32 -2.54
C ASP A 39 8.28 -13.06 -2.59
N ALA A 40 8.69 -11.80 -2.73
CA ALA A 40 10.09 -11.39 -2.67
C ALA A 40 10.69 -11.51 -1.26
N LEU A 41 9.86 -11.62 -0.22
CA LEU A 41 10.26 -11.67 1.20
C LEU A 41 10.29 -13.11 1.77
N CYS A 42 10.10 -14.13 0.94
CA CYS A 42 9.97 -15.51 1.43
C CYS A 42 11.30 -16.17 1.86
N SER A 43 12.45 -15.63 1.44
CA SER A 43 13.78 -16.15 1.80
C SER A 43 14.84 -15.05 1.74
N PRO A 44 15.99 -15.20 2.43
CA PRO A 44 17.07 -14.21 2.37
C PRO A 44 17.56 -13.97 0.94
N ALA A 45 17.76 -15.06 0.16
CA ALA A 45 18.22 -14.96 -1.22
C ALA A 45 17.25 -14.15 -2.10
N SER A 46 15.94 -14.29 -1.87
CA SER A 46 14.91 -13.53 -2.58
C SER A 46 14.94 -12.04 -2.20
N VAL A 47 15.14 -11.72 -0.92
CA VAL A 47 15.29 -10.34 -0.44
C VAL A 47 16.54 -9.69 -1.05
N SER A 48 17.67 -10.40 -1.06
CA SER A 48 18.91 -9.90 -1.68
C SER A 48 18.76 -9.68 -3.18
N GLU A 49 18.06 -10.56 -3.88
CA GLU A 49 17.84 -10.40 -5.32
C GLU A 49 16.88 -9.22 -5.62
N MET A 50 15.84 -9.03 -4.81
CA MET A 50 14.95 -7.87 -4.89
C MET A 50 15.74 -6.55 -4.76
N THR A 51 16.53 -6.41 -3.69
CA THR A 51 17.33 -5.21 -3.42
C THR A 51 18.35 -4.96 -4.54
N ARG A 52 19.06 -6.01 -4.96
CA ARG A 52 20.03 -5.95 -6.06
C ARG A 52 19.37 -5.54 -7.37
N THR A 53 18.20 -6.08 -7.67
CA THR A 53 17.44 -5.76 -8.88
C THR A 53 17.00 -4.31 -8.87
N ALA A 54 16.47 -3.81 -7.75
CA ALA A 54 16.08 -2.41 -7.61
C ALA A 54 17.27 -1.47 -7.86
N TRP A 55 18.40 -1.72 -7.20
CA TRP A 55 19.62 -0.95 -7.36
C TRP A 55 20.17 -0.98 -8.79
N LYS A 56 20.31 -2.18 -9.40
CA LYS A 56 20.84 -2.34 -10.77
C LYS A 56 20.01 -1.59 -11.82
N ASN A 57 18.71 -1.45 -11.59
CA ASN A 57 17.80 -0.76 -12.50
C ASN A 57 17.61 0.73 -12.16
N GLY A 58 18.35 1.25 -11.18
CA GLY A 58 18.35 2.67 -10.83
C GLY A 58 17.09 3.14 -10.10
N PHE A 59 16.38 2.23 -9.42
CA PHE A 59 15.35 2.61 -8.45
C PHE A 59 16.02 3.17 -7.19
N ASN A 60 15.31 4.05 -6.47
CA ASN A 60 15.76 4.61 -5.20
C ASN A 60 14.76 4.37 -4.04
N LEU A 61 13.63 3.75 -4.33
CA LEU A 61 12.60 3.42 -3.35
C LEU A 61 12.02 2.03 -3.65
N ILE A 62 11.88 1.19 -2.62
CA ILE A 62 11.13 -0.07 -2.69
C ILE A 62 9.95 -0.03 -1.71
N LEU A 63 8.77 -0.43 -2.18
CA LEU A 63 7.58 -0.60 -1.36
C LEU A 63 7.31 -2.10 -1.19
N VAL A 64 7.63 -2.64 -0.02
CA VAL A 64 7.62 -4.08 0.22
C VAL A 64 6.37 -4.50 0.97
N GLN A 65 5.64 -5.50 0.47
CA GLN A 65 4.42 -5.99 1.11
C GLN A 65 4.73 -6.78 2.38
N VAL A 66 4.67 -6.14 3.54
CA VAL A 66 5.04 -6.76 4.83
C VAL A 66 3.86 -7.41 5.55
N ARG A 67 2.62 -7.02 5.20
CA ARG A 67 1.39 -7.67 5.67
C ARG A 67 0.44 -7.88 4.51
N SER A 68 -0.01 -9.12 4.33
CA SER A 68 -0.82 -9.50 3.17
C SER A 68 -2.23 -9.96 3.55
N ARG A 69 -2.39 -11.22 3.96
CA ARG A 69 -3.69 -11.84 4.22
C ARG A 69 -3.77 -12.17 5.70
N GLY A 70 -3.67 -11.14 6.56
CA GLY A 70 -3.66 -11.33 8.01
C GLY A 70 -2.40 -11.98 8.57
N ASP A 71 -1.36 -12.12 7.74
CA ASP A 71 -0.06 -12.69 8.03
C ASP A 71 1.07 -11.68 7.81
N ALA A 72 2.16 -11.84 8.57
CA ALA A 72 3.33 -10.97 8.55
C ALA A 72 4.51 -11.58 7.79
N PHE A 73 5.22 -10.71 7.07
CA PHE A 73 6.55 -10.96 6.50
C PHE A 73 7.63 -10.27 7.32
N TYR A 74 7.48 -10.36 8.63
CA TYR A 74 8.33 -9.81 9.68
C TYR A 74 7.98 -10.51 11.00
N ARG A 75 8.78 -10.32 12.06
CA ARG A 75 8.44 -10.88 13.37
C ARG A 75 7.36 -10.04 14.05
N SER A 76 6.18 -10.61 14.21
CA SER A 76 5.05 -9.95 14.85
C SER A 76 4.58 -10.67 16.11
N GLN A 77 4.15 -9.89 17.10
CA GLN A 77 3.43 -10.32 18.29
C GLN A 77 1.92 -10.40 18.06
N PHE A 78 1.39 -9.69 17.06
CA PHE A 78 -0.04 -9.52 16.83
C PHE A 78 -0.59 -10.42 15.72
N VAL A 79 0.19 -10.68 14.68
CA VAL A 79 -0.23 -11.51 13.55
C VAL A 79 0.73 -12.68 13.33
N PRO A 80 0.27 -13.84 12.87
CA PRO A 80 1.15 -14.97 12.61
C PRO A 80 2.14 -14.68 11.47
N LEU A 81 3.30 -15.30 11.54
CA LEU A 81 4.24 -15.34 10.42
C LEU A 81 3.58 -16.00 9.21
N ALA A 82 3.81 -15.44 8.03
CA ALA A 82 3.28 -15.96 6.78
C ALA A 82 3.80 -17.37 6.48
N GLU A 83 2.88 -18.24 6.05
CA GLU A 83 3.19 -19.64 5.70
C GLU A 83 4.19 -19.78 4.56
N ALA A 84 4.27 -18.77 3.69
CA ALA A 84 5.21 -18.74 2.58
C ALA A 84 6.67 -18.58 3.03
N ILE A 85 6.90 -18.08 4.25
CA ILE A 85 8.22 -18.03 4.87
C ILE A 85 8.47 -19.42 5.45
N GLN A 86 9.32 -20.19 4.78
CA GLN A 86 9.65 -21.55 5.18
C GLN A 86 10.55 -21.53 6.43
N GLY A 87 9.93 -21.29 7.59
CA GLY A 87 10.60 -21.15 8.89
C GLY A 87 11.28 -22.42 9.43
N SER A 88 11.30 -23.52 8.68
CA SER A 88 12.03 -24.74 9.06
C SER A 88 13.52 -24.70 8.72
N GLN A 89 13.97 -23.78 7.85
CA GLN A 89 15.39 -23.72 7.46
C GLN A 89 16.17 -22.55 8.06
N GLU A 90 15.51 -21.44 8.43
CA GLU A 90 16.20 -20.27 8.99
C GLU A 90 15.38 -19.60 10.10
N PRO A 91 15.43 -20.11 11.34
CA PRO A 91 14.68 -19.58 12.49
C PRO A 91 14.97 -18.11 12.79
N GLU A 92 16.16 -17.64 12.37
CA GLU A 92 16.60 -16.28 12.62
C GLU A 92 16.14 -15.27 11.56
N PHE A 93 15.58 -15.75 10.44
CA PHE A 93 15.23 -14.88 9.31
C PHE A 93 14.01 -13.99 9.63
N ASP A 94 14.26 -12.69 9.65
CA ASP A 94 13.23 -11.63 9.65
C ASP A 94 13.26 -10.90 8.30
N PRO A 95 12.25 -11.09 7.43
CA PRO A 95 12.31 -10.57 6.07
C PRO A 95 12.32 -9.05 5.97
N LEU A 96 11.48 -8.36 6.76
CA LEU A 96 11.45 -6.90 6.75
C LEU A 96 12.76 -6.32 7.29
N LYS A 97 13.30 -6.90 8.36
CA LYS A 97 14.60 -6.48 8.89
C LYS A 97 15.69 -6.57 7.82
N LEU A 98 15.78 -7.72 7.14
CA LEU A 98 16.78 -7.91 6.08
C LEU A 98 16.57 -6.93 4.91
N ALA A 99 15.32 -6.72 4.50
CA ALA A 99 14.99 -5.80 3.41
C ALA A 99 15.41 -4.35 3.75
N VAL A 100 15.18 -3.90 4.98
CA VAL A 100 15.63 -2.59 5.47
C VAL A 100 17.16 -2.50 5.46
N GLU A 101 17.84 -3.46 6.08
CA GLU A 101 19.30 -3.45 6.19
C GLU A 101 20.01 -3.47 4.83
N GLU A 102 19.54 -4.31 3.89
CA GLU A 102 20.12 -4.38 2.56
C GLU A 102 19.72 -3.20 1.68
N GLY A 103 18.47 -2.74 1.77
CA GLY A 103 17.97 -1.57 1.06
C GLY A 103 18.78 -0.33 1.39
N HIS A 104 18.92 -0.04 2.69
CA HIS A 104 19.73 1.09 3.17
C HIS A 104 21.19 0.98 2.75
N ARG A 105 21.79 -0.22 2.80
CA ARG A 105 23.17 -0.46 2.33
C ARG A 105 23.33 -0.19 0.82
N ALA A 106 22.28 -0.41 0.04
CA ALA A 106 22.25 -0.12 -1.40
C ALA A 106 21.84 1.33 -1.73
N GLY A 107 21.54 2.16 -0.73
CA GLY A 107 21.05 3.54 -0.92
C GLY A 107 19.59 3.63 -1.36
N LEU A 108 18.79 2.59 -1.09
CA LEU A 108 17.35 2.57 -1.34
C LEU A 108 16.60 3.00 -0.08
N GLN A 109 15.53 3.77 -0.25
CA GLN A 109 14.48 3.89 0.75
C GLN A 109 13.65 2.61 0.79
N VAL A 110 13.23 2.20 1.99
CA VAL A 110 12.42 1.01 2.21
C VAL A 110 11.12 1.40 2.90
N HIS A 111 10.02 1.30 2.15
CA HIS A 111 8.69 1.57 2.67
C HIS A 111 7.93 0.26 2.94
N ALA A 112 7.31 0.17 4.12
CA ALA A 112 6.45 -0.95 4.48
C ALA A 112 5.06 -0.77 3.85
N TRP A 113 4.62 -1.75 3.06
CA TRP A 113 3.27 -1.81 2.51
C TRP A 113 2.42 -2.82 3.28
N VAL A 114 1.32 -2.33 3.84
CA VAL A 114 0.43 -3.07 4.76
C VAL A 114 -0.98 -3.09 4.19
N ASN A 115 -1.50 -4.29 3.93
CA ASN A 115 -2.94 -4.47 3.74
C ASN A 115 -3.65 -4.28 5.08
N ILE A 116 -4.70 -3.45 5.15
CA ILE A 116 -5.39 -3.12 6.40
C ILE A 116 -6.59 -4.04 6.63
N TYR A 117 -7.70 -3.82 5.92
CA TYR A 117 -8.95 -4.53 6.22
C TYR A 117 -9.12 -5.85 5.48
N ILE A 118 -8.44 -6.09 4.35
CA ILE A 118 -8.51 -7.42 3.74
C ILE A 118 -7.77 -8.43 4.63
N LEU A 119 -8.47 -9.51 5.00
CA LEU A 119 -7.94 -10.55 5.86
C LEU A 119 -7.59 -11.81 5.09
N TRP A 120 -8.44 -12.23 4.14
CA TRP A 120 -8.20 -13.49 3.44
C TRP A 120 -8.82 -13.50 2.05
N SER A 121 -8.17 -14.18 1.11
CA SER A 121 -8.66 -14.31 -0.27
C SER A 121 -8.24 -15.62 -0.93
N SER A 122 -7.68 -16.57 -0.17
CA SER A 122 -7.31 -17.90 -0.68
C SER A 122 -8.54 -18.81 -0.67
N PRO A 123 -8.68 -19.74 -1.63
CA PRO A 123 -9.68 -20.81 -1.54
C PRO A 123 -9.38 -21.81 -0.41
N TYR A 124 -8.13 -21.90 0.04
CA TYR A 124 -7.71 -22.71 1.19
C TYR A 124 -7.74 -21.86 2.46
N HIS A 125 -8.11 -22.45 3.59
CA HIS A 125 -8.04 -21.74 4.86
C HIS A 125 -6.58 -21.53 5.31
N PRO A 126 -6.29 -20.55 6.17
CA PRO A 126 -4.98 -20.43 6.79
C PRO A 126 -4.63 -21.71 7.57
N VAL A 127 -3.36 -22.10 7.54
CA VAL A 127 -2.80 -23.22 8.31
C VAL A 127 -2.60 -22.83 9.76
N ASN A 128 -2.18 -21.59 10.05
CA ASN A 128 -1.91 -21.18 11.41
C ASN A 128 -3.21 -20.98 12.22
N PRO A 129 -3.46 -21.76 13.29
CA PRO A 129 -4.69 -21.65 14.07
C PRO A 129 -4.80 -20.32 14.86
N LYS A 130 -3.70 -19.60 15.04
CA LYS A 130 -3.68 -18.26 15.66
C LYS A 130 -4.02 -17.14 14.68
N HIS A 131 -4.33 -17.45 13.42
CA HIS A 131 -4.75 -16.46 12.46
C HIS A 131 -6.11 -15.86 12.83
N LEU A 132 -6.32 -14.54 12.64
CA LEU A 132 -7.58 -13.85 12.96
C LEU A 132 -8.81 -14.49 12.29
N PHE A 133 -8.60 -15.17 11.17
CA PHE A 133 -9.62 -15.96 10.50
C PHE A 133 -10.33 -16.94 11.45
N TYR A 134 -9.58 -17.56 12.36
CA TYR A 134 -10.11 -18.52 13.34
C TYR A 134 -10.41 -17.88 14.69
N LEU A 135 -9.56 -16.94 15.13
CA LEU A 135 -9.69 -16.34 16.46
C LEU A 135 -10.88 -15.39 16.55
N HIS A 136 -11.16 -14.65 15.47
CA HIS A 136 -12.15 -13.58 15.46
C HIS A 136 -13.06 -13.57 14.22
N PRO A 137 -13.83 -14.64 13.96
CA PRO A 137 -14.83 -14.65 12.89
C PRO A 137 -15.96 -13.63 13.12
N ASP A 138 -16.14 -13.17 14.36
CA ASP A 138 -17.02 -12.08 14.74
C ASP A 138 -16.52 -10.71 14.22
N TRP A 139 -15.23 -10.58 13.89
CA TRP A 139 -14.66 -9.33 13.37
C TRP A 139 -14.90 -9.11 11.88
N PHE A 140 -15.47 -10.08 11.17
CA PHE A 140 -15.62 -9.99 9.72
C PHE A 140 -16.67 -8.96 9.34
N ALA A 141 -16.35 -8.16 8.33
CA ALA A 141 -17.32 -7.33 7.64
C ALA A 141 -18.38 -8.21 6.98
N ARG A 142 -19.65 -7.82 7.12
CA ARG A 142 -20.79 -8.61 6.62
C ARG A 142 -21.53 -7.87 5.51
N SER A 143 -21.99 -8.60 4.50
CA SER A 143 -22.85 -8.01 3.47
C SER A 143 -24.26 -7.73 4.00
N ASP A 144 -25.04 -6.98 3.23
CA ASP A 144 -26.48 -6.85 3.39
C ASP A 144 -27.15 -8.24 3.58
N GLY A 145 -27.97 -8.37 4.62
CA GLY A 145 -28.49 -9.67 5.05
C GLY A 145 -27.50 -10.55 5.84
N SER A 146 -26.44 -9.96 6.38
CA SER A 146 -25.50 -10.57 7.35
C SER A 146 -24.65 -11.74 6.84
N ARG A 147 -24.54 -11.90 5.51
CA ARG A 147 -23.75 -12.98 4.89
C ARG A 147 -22.28 -12.60 4.79
N ILE A 148 -21.39 -13.55 5.06
CA ILE A 148 -19.99 -13.48 4.66
C ILE A 148 -19.92 -14.01 3.22
N ARG A 149 -19.52 -13.19 2.26
CA ARG A 149 -19.29 -13.69 0.89
C ARG A 149 -17.88 -14.30 0.82
N PRO A 150 -17.74 -15.57 0.46
CA PRO A 150 -16.52 -16.34 0.69
C PRO A 150 -15.33 -15.95 -0.19
N LYS A 151 -15.52 -15.13 -1.24
CA LYS A 151 -14.43 -14.82 -2.18
C LYS A 151 -13.30 -14.00 -1.54
N LYS A 152 -13.65 -13.07 -0.64
CA LYS A 152 -12.68 -12.27 0.13
C LYS A 152 -13.28 -11.95 1.49
N ILE A 153 -12.50 -12.18 2.54
CA ILE A 153 -12.85 -11.84 3.91
C ILE A 153 -12.16 -10.53 4.25
N PHE A 154 -12.94 -9.60 4.79
CA PHE A 154 -12.47 -8.32 5.28
C PHE A 154 -12.83 -8.21 6.76
N LEU A 155 -11.98 -7.55 7.54
CA LEU A 155 -12.27 -7.10 8.88
C LEU A 155 -13.21 -5.89 8.81
N SER A 156 -14.11 -5.76 9.78
CA SER A 156 -15.02 -4.62 9.90
C SER A 156 -14.28 -3.39 10.45
N PRO A 157 -14.22 -2.28 9.68
CA PRO A 157 -13.71 -0.99 10.18
C PRO A 157 -14.52 -0.41 11.35
N GLU A 158 -15.79 -0.80 11.48
CA GLU A 158 -16.70 -0.26 12.50
C GLU A 158 -16.46 -0.82 13.90
N LEU A 159 -15.80 -1.97 14.01
CA LEU A 159 -15.45 -2.58 15.29
C LEU A 159 -14.24 -1.88 15.92
N PRO A 160 -14.37 -1.32 17.14
CA PRO A 160 -13.23 -0.71 17.85
C PRO A 160 -12.04 -1.65 18.01
N GLN A 161 -12.30 -2.93 18.31
CA GLN A 161 -11.27 -3.95 18.53
C GLN A 161 -10.45 -4.22 17.27
N VAL A 162 -11.07 -4.18 16.09
CA VAL A 162 -10.36 -4.29 14.79
C VAL A 162 -9.44 -3.11 14.59
N ARG A 163 -9.92 -1.89 14.86
CA ARG A 163 -9.11 -0.67 14.70
C ARG A 163 -7.92 -0.67 15.65
N GLU A 164 -8.15 -1.00 16.92
CA GLU A 164 -7.10 -1.11 17.94
C GLU A 164 -6.05 -2.16 17.56
N HIS A 165 -6.49 -3.36 17.16
CA HIS A 165 -5.57 -4.41 16.72
C HIS A 165 -4.70 -3.97 15.52
N LEU A 166 -5.30 -3.32 14.52
CA LEU A 166 -4.56 -2.87 13.33
C LEU A 166 -3.63 -1.69 13.63
N LEU A 167 -3.98 -0.82 14.59
CA LEU A 167 -3.08 0.23 15.08
C LEU A 167 -1.86 -0.39 15.77
N ASN A 168 -2.06 -1.36 16.66
CA ASN A 168 -0.95 -2.06 17.32
C ASN A 168 -0.01 -2.75 16.32
N VAL A 169 -0.57 -3.34 15.25
CA VAL A 169 0.22 -3.93 14.14
C VAL A 169 1.05 -2.87 13.41
N ILE A 170 0.50 -1.68 13.18
CA ILE A 170 1.22 -0.57 12.54
C ILE A 170 2.30 -0.01 13.47
N GLU A 171 1.96 0.21 14.73
CA GLU A 171 2.89 0.69 15.77
C GLU A 171 4.08 -0.26 15.90
N GLU A 172 3.84 -1.58 15.94
CA GLU A 172 4.90 -2.59 15.98
C GLU A 172 5.89 -2.45 14.82
N ILE A 173 5.39 -2.16 13.60
CA ILE A 173 6.26 -1.99 12.44
C ILE A 173 7.09 -0.71 12.57
N ILE A 174 6.47 0.40 12.97
CA ILE A 174 7.13 1.71 13.08
C ILE A 174 8.17 1.72 14.21
N GLU A 175 7.87 1.06 15.33
CA GLU A 175 8.74 1.05 16.51
C GLU A 175 9.93 0.09 16.37
N ASN A 176 9.76 -1.04 15.68
CA ASN A 176 10.79 -2.08 15.61
C ASN A 176 11.66 -2.04 14.35
N TYR A 177 11.25 -1.31 13.31
CA TYR A 177 11.96 -1.28 12.03
C TYR A 177 12.24 0.17 11.58
N GLN A 178 13.47 0.40 11.12
CA GLN A 178 13.89 1.70 10.56
C GLN A 178 13.40 1.86 9.12
N ILE A 179 12.08 1.87 8.92
CA ILE A 179 11.46 2.09 7.61
C ILE A 179 11.45 3.58 7.26
N ASP A 180 11.58 3.90 5.98
CA ASP A 180 11.54 5.29 5.50
C ASP A 180 10.10 5.80 5.25
N GLY A 181 9.13 4.88 5.23
CA GLY A 181 7.72 5.22 5.01
C GLY A 181 6.77 4.05 5.17
N LEU A 182 5.49 4.37 5.34
CA LEU A 182 4.41 3.41 5.53
C LEU A 182 3.33 3.62 4.46
N HIS A 183 2.87 2.54 3.84
CA HIS A 183 1.87 2.54 2.76
C HIS A 183 0.68 1.67 3.14
N LEU A 184 -0.48 2.28 3.32
CA LEU A 184 -1.71 1.60 3.71
C LEU A 184 -2.51 1.23 2.45
N ASP A 185 -2.76 -0.06 2.23
CA ASP A 185 -3.65 -0.55 1.19
C ASP A 185 -4.85 -1.27 1.82
N TYR A 186 -5.90 -1.47 1.02
CA TYR A 186 -7.14 -2.09 1.45
C TYR A 186 -7.78 -1.35 2.65
N VAL A 187 -7.61 -0.03 2.72
CA VAL A 187 -8.38 0.87 3.58
C VAL A 187 -9.75 1.12 2.95
N ARG A 188 -10.52 0.05 2.76
CA ARG A 188 -11.82 0.08 2.07
C ARG A 188 -12.69 -1.11 2.46
N TYR A 189 -13.99 -0.97 2.26
CA TYR A 189 -14.94 -2.08 2.28
C TYR A 189 -14.82 -2.92 0.99
N PRO A 190 -15.32 -4.18 0.99
CA PRO A 190 -15.38 -5.00 -0.22
C PRO A 190 -16.15 -4.34 -1.38
N ASN A 191 -17.26 -3.68 -1.06
CA ASN A 191 -18.11 -2.86 -1.93
C ASN A 191 -19.12 -2.07 -1.08
N ASN A 192 -20.04 -1.36 -1.71
CA ASN A 192 -21.11 -0.56 -1.08
C ASN A 192 -22.23 -1.38 -0.39
N HIS A 193 -22.24 -2.71 -0.52
CA HIS A 193 -23.16 -3.62 0.17
C HIS A 193 -22.55 -4.27 1.41
N TYR A 194 -21.45 -3.72 1.92
CA TYR A 194 -20.85 -4.01 3.22
C TYR A 194 -20.77 -2.69 3.99
N ASP A 195 -20.81 -2.62 5.31
CA ASP A 195 -20.60 -3.60 6.37
C ASP A 195 -21.80 -3.60 7.33
N TYR A 196 -22.67 -4.61 7.23
CA TYR A 196 -23.95 -4.68 7.94
C TYR A 196 -23.90 -5.57 9.20
N ASN A 197 -22.75 -5.68 9.84
CA ASN A 197 -22.67 -6.33 11.16
C ASN A 197 -23.47 -5.55 12.21
N LEU A 198 -23.82 -6.19 13.34
CA LEU A 198 -24.69 -5.61 14.35
C LEU A 198 -24.13 -4.30 14.92
N THR A 199 -22.83 -4.24 15.19
CA THR A 199 -22.17 -3.04 15.73
C THR A 199 -22.21 -1.89 14.72
N ALA A 200 -21.87 -2.15 13.46
CA ALA A 200 -21.93 -1.16 12.38
C ALA A 200 -23.34 -0.58 12.22
N ARG A 201 -24.35 -1.45 12.14
CA ARG A 201 -25.76 -1.05 12.06
C ARG A 201 -26.20 -0.25 13.27
N THR A 202 -25.83 -0.70 14.48
CA THR A 202 -26.17 -0.01 15.74
C THR A 202 -25.57 1.38 15.78
N ARG A 203 -24.28 1.52 15.42
CA ARG A 203 -23.61 2.83 15.36
C ARG A 203 -24.25 3.77 14.33
N PHE A 204 -24.61 3.24 13.16
CA PHE A 204 -25.32 4.02 12.14
C PHE A 204 -26.69 4.47 12.64
N MET A 205 -27.48 3.57 13.23
CA MET A 205 -28.79 3.89 13.81
C MET A 205 -28.68 4.90 14.95
N GLN A 206 -27.68 4.79 15.82
CA GLN A 206 -27.46 5.76 16.90
C GLN A 206 -27.14 7.16 16.36
N ARG A 207 -26.43 7.25 15.23
CA ARG A 207 -26.02 8.52 14.63
C ARG A 207 -27.11 9.16 13.78
N TYR A 208 -27.88 8.35 13.06
CA TYR A 208 -28.80 8.84 12.02
C TYR A 208 -30.27 8.46 12.25
N ALA A 209 -30.58 7.75 13.34
CA ALA A 209 -31.92 7.26 13.70
C ALA A 209 -32.59 6.37 12.63
N ILE A 210 -31.81 5.82 11.70
CA ILE A 210 -32.28 5.02 10.56
C ILE A 210 -31.49 3.71 10.48
N ASP A 211 -32.17 2.61 10.21
CA ASP A 211 -31.51 1.33 9.92
C ASP A 211 -30.95 1.33 8.50
N PRO A 212 -29.63 1.16 8.30
CA PRO A 212 -29.05 1.17 6.97
C PRO A 212 -29.54 0.00 6.09
N LEU A 213 -30.08 -1.09 6.66
CA LEU A 213 -30.73 -2.12 5.83
C LEU A 213 -31.99 -1.61 5.14
N GLY A 214 -32.74 -0.69 5.77
CA GLY A 214 -33.90 -0.06 5.16
C GLY A 214 -33.52 0.75 3.91
N LEU A 215 -32.36 1.41 3.95
CA LEU A 215 -31.80 2.15 2.81
C LEU A 215 -31.33 1.23 1.68
N ALA A 216 -30.83 0.04 2.01
CA ALA A 216 -30.33 -0.92 1.03
C ALA A 216 -31.44 -1.74 0.34
N GLN A 217 -32.58 -1.94 1.01
CA GLN A 217 -33.67 -2.83 0.55
C GLN A 217 -34.90 -2.07 0.02
N GLY A 218 -35.02 -0.77 0.28
CA GLY A 218 -36.20 0.04 -0.04
C GLY A 218 -35.99 1.03 -1.19
N SER A 219 -37.00 1.13 -2.06
CA SER A 219 -37.12 2.07 -3.17
C SER A 219 -37.58 3.48 -2.73
N GLU A 220 -37.68 3.75 -1.43
CA GLU A 220 -37.91 5.09 -0.92
C GLU A 220 -36.59 5.86 -1.00
N LYS A 221 -36.57 6.86 -1.88
CA LYS A 221 -35.39 7.67 -2.11
C LYS A 221 -35.06 8.34 -0.79
N LEU A 222 -33.77 8.47 -0.46
CA LEU A 222 -33.29 9.22 0.71
C LEU A 222 -33.99 10.59 0.89
N ALA A 223 -34.49 11.18 -0.21
CA ALA A 223 -35.33 12.36 -0.25
C ALA A 223 -36.63 12.25 0.57
N ASP A 224 -37.29 11.10 0.59
CA ASP A 224 -38.54 10.87 1.31
C ASP A 224 -38.30 10.72 2.83
N ILE A 225 -37.16 10.14 3.21
CA ILE A 225 -36.78 9.91 4.62
C ILE A 225 -36.21 11.18 5.26
N PHE A 226 -35.41 11.95 4.53
CA PHE A 226 -34.70 13.12 5.05
C PHE A 226 -35.29 14.46 4.58
N GLY A 227 -36.35 14.45 3.77
CA GLY A 227 -36.96 15.66 3.20
C GLY A 227 -36.04 16.43 2.25
N VAL A 228 -34.94 15.82 1.78
CA VAL A 228 -33.94 16.49 0.94
C VAL A 228 -34.36 16.37 -0.53
N VAL A 229 -35.08 17.38 -1.01
CA VAL A 229 -35.35 17.55 -2.43
C VAL A 229 -34.06 18.02 -3.12
N GLY A 230 -33.50 17.16 -3.97
CA GLY A 230 -32.56 17.43 -5.08
C GLY A 230 -31.47 18.50 -4.91
N ILE A 231 -30.21 18.10 -5.14
CA ILE A 231 -29.16 18.99 -5.68
C ILE A 231 -28.76 18.46 -7.05
#